data_AF-A0A2J0MDB4-F1
#
_entry.id   AF-A0A2J0MDB4-F1
#
_cell.length_a   1.000
_cell.length_b   1.000
_cell.length_c   1.000
_cell.angle_alpha   90.00
_cell.angle_beta   90.00
_cell.angle_gamma   90.00
#
_symmetry.space_group_name_H-M   'P 1'
#
loop_
_entity.id
_entity.type
_entity.pdbx_description
1 polymer ?
#
loop_
_entity_poly.entity_id
_entity_poly.type
_entity_poly.pdbx_seq_one_letter_code
_entity_poly.pdbx_strand_id
1 'polypeptide(L)'
;MSQKRQLVVILGVTLGAILAYTLIRVFSENDESRVRRAVYAGIVLIEKKDIQKCAPLISDGYEDTFGNDKASVLRFLSGIFKDFKDFKVIVKKLKVKANGAEAAGKVWFICYFRQIGDEKLYYDPGKIEFEFVKELKDWRVKKIGYSGSSELLFLQSVA
;
A
#
# COMPACT_ATOMS: atom_id res chain seq x y z
N MET A 1 -38.65 18.48 -34.66
CA MET A 1 -38.07 18.98 -33.38
C MET A 1 -37.18 20.16 -33.70
N SER A 2 -37.42 21.33 -33.10
CA SER A 2 -36.65 22.57 -33.37
C SER A 2 -35.15 22.36 -33.10
N GLN A 3 -34.29 22.77 -34.04
CA GLN A 3 -32.81 22.76 -33.93
C GLN A 3 -32.31 23.28 -32.58
N LYS A 4 -33.02 24.25 -31.98
CA LYS A 4 -32.70 24.82 -30.67
C LYS A 4 -32.84 23.81 -29.53
N ARG A 5 -33.81 22.90 -29.58
CA ARG A 5 -33.98 21.83 -28.57
C ARG A 5 -32.87 20.78 -28.66
N GLN A 6 -32.43 20.42 -29.86
CA GLN A 6 -31.31 19.48 -30.04
C GLN A 6 -30.00 20.05 -29.51
N LEU A 7 -29.72 21.33 -29.78
CA LEU A 7 -28.56 22.03 -29.23
C LEU A 7 -28.55 22.05 -27.71
N VAL A 8 -29.67 22.39 -27.07
CA VAL A 8 -29.78 22.41 -25.60
C VAL A 8 -29.55 21.03 -24.98
N VAL A 9 -30.07 19.97 -25.60
CA VAL A 9 -29.86 18.58 -25.13
C VAL A 9 -28.39 18.19 -25.26
N ILE A 10 -27.77 18.45 -26.41
CA ILE A 10 -26.34 18.12 -26.64
C ILE A 10 -25.45 18.88 -25.65
N LEU A 11 -25.73 20.17 -25.43
CA LEU A 11 -24.99 20.99 -24.46
C LEU A 11 -25.16 20.44 -23.04
N GLY A 12 -26.38 20.07 -22.65
CA GLY A 12 -26.66 19.48 -21.34
C GLY A 12 -25.95 18.15 -21.10
N VAL A 13 -25.94 17.25 -22.08
CA VAL A 13 -25.23 15.96 -22.00
C VAL A 13 -23.72 16.18 -21.90
N THR A 14 -23.16 17.08 -22.72
CA THR A 14 -21.73 17.39 -22.71
C THR A 14 -21.31 17.98 -21.36
N LEU A 15 -22.09 18.93 -20.84
CA LEU A 15 -21.81 19.56 -19.54
C LEU A 15 -21.91 18.54 -18.39
N GLY A 16 -22.91 17.65 -18.43
CA GLY A 16 -23.08 16.55 -17.48
C GLY A 16 -21.89 15.57 -17.49
N ALA A 17 -21.39 15.22 -18.67
CA ALA A 17 -20.21 14.36 -18.81
C ALA A 17 -18.94 15.01 -18.22
N ILE A 18 -18.74 16.31 -18.45
CA ILE A 18 -17.60 17.07 -17.91
C ILE A 18 -17.68 17.13 -16.37
N LEU A 19 -18.85 17.41 -15.81
CA LEU A 19 -19.09 17.43 -14.37
C LEU A 19 -18.82 16.07 -13.74
N ALA A 20 -19.36 14.99 -14.33
CA ALA A 20 -19.14 13.63 -13.86
C ALA A 20 -17.64 13.25 -13.89
N TYR A 21 -16.94 13.56 -14.99
CA TYR A 21 -15.50 13.32 -15.12
C TYR A 21 -14.69 14.07 -14.05
N THR A 22 -15.03 15.35 -13.81
CA THR A 22 -14.33 16.18 -12.83
C THR A 22 -14.53 15.67 -11.40
N LEU A 23 -15.76 15.27 -11.04
CA LEU A 23 -16.06 14.68 -9.73
C LEU A 23 -15.29 13.38 -9.53
N ILE A 24 -15.32 12.47 -10.51
CA ILE A 24 -14.59 11.19 -10.44
C ILE A 24 -13.09 11.44 -10.22
N ARG A 25 -12.51 12.41 -10.94
CA ARG A 25 -11.09 12.75 -10.81
C ARG A 25 -10.74 13.29 -9.42
N VAL A 26 -11.54 14.21 -8.87
CA VAL A 26 -11.33 14.78 -7.53
C VAL A 26 -11.47 13.71 -6.44
N PHE A 27 -12.46 12.83 -6.54
CA PHE A 27 -12.60 11.71 -5.61
C PHE A 27 -11.45 10.71 -5.71
N SER A 28 -10.94 10.46 -6.91
CA SER A 28 -9.80 9.56 -7.13
C SER A 28 -8.50 10.09 -6.52
N GLU A 29 -8.20 11.39 -6.70
CA GLU A 29 -7.01 12.02 -6.08
C GLU A 29 -7.07 11.95 -4.54
N ASN A 30 -8.27 12.06 -3.96
CA ASN A 30 -8.48 11.88 -2.52
C ASN A 30 -8.24 10.42 -2.09
N ASP A 31 -8.77 9.45 -2.83
CA ASP A 31 -8.59 8.03 -2.50
C ASP A 31 -7.14 7.56 -2.66
N GLU A 32 -6.39 8.05 -3.66
CA GLU A 32 -4.94 7.82 -3.75
C GLU A 32 -4.19 8.35 -2.52
N SER A 33 -4.56 9.54 -2.05
CA SER A 33 -3.99 10.14 -0.84
C SER A 33 -4.32 9.34 0.42
N ARG A 34 -5.50 8.70 0.47
CA ARG A 34 -5.90 7.82 1.58
C ARG A 34 -5.15 6.49 1.56
N VAL A 35 -4.99 5.87 0.40
CA VAL A 35 -4.16 4.65 0.25
C VAL A 35 -2.71 4.96 0.62
N ARG A 36 -2.17 6.10 0.18
CA ARG A 36 -0.82 6.53 0.55
C ARG A 36 -0.65 6.64 2.07
N ARG A 37 -1.64 7.22 2.77
CA ARG A 37 -1.67 7.27 4.24
C ARG A 37 -1.74 5.88 4.86
N ALA A 38 -2.53 4.97 4.30
CA ALA A 38 -2.62 3.59 4.78
C ALA A 38 -1.27 2.85 4.66
N VAL A 39 -0.54 3.03 3.55
CA VAL A 39 0.81 2.47 3.38
C VAL A 39 1.77 2.97 4.45
N TYR A 40 1.83 4.29 4.68
CA TYR A 40 2.70 4.85 5.72
C TYR A 40 2.27 4.45 7.13
N ALA A 41 0.97 4.34 7.40
CA ALA A 41 0.47 3.85 8.68
C ALA A 41 0.94 2.41 8.93
N GLY A 42 0.83 1.53 7.92
CA GLY A 42 1.35 0.16 7.99
C GLY A 42 2.84 0.11 8.29
N ILE A 43 3.64 0.93 7.60
CA ILE A 43 5.08 1.05 7.86
C ILE A 43 5.36 1.42 9.32
N VAL A 44 4.68 2.44 9.85
CA VAL A 44 4.89 2.87 11.25
C VAL A 44 4.54 1.77 12.24
N LEU A 45 3.50 0.98 11.96
CA LEU A 45 3.13 -0.15 12.82
C LEU A 45 4.14 -1.29 12.74
N ILE A 46 4.72 -1.54 11.57
CA ILE A 46 5.83 -2.49 11.39
C ILE A 46 7.06 -2.04 12.17
N GLU A 47 7.46 -0.77 12.07
CA GLU A 47 8.58 -0.20 12.84
C GLU A 47 8.35 -0.34 14.36
N LYS A 48 7.10 -0.24 14.82
CA LYS A 48 6.69 -0.42 16.22
C LYS A 48 6.45 -1.87 16.64
N LYS A 49 6.53 -2.82 15.71
CA LYS A 49 6.18 -4.24 15.91
C LYS A 49 4.78 -4.47 16.47
N ASP A 50 3.83 -3.58 16.16
CA ASP A 50 2.47 -3.62 16.72
C ASP A 50 1.56 -4.52 15.87
N ILE A 51 1.68 -5.84 16.05
CA ILE A 51 0.96 -6.84 15.27
C ILE A 51 -0.56 -6.69 15.37
N GLN A 52 -1.06 -6.30 16.55
CA GLN A 52 -2.49 -6.14 16.81
C GLN A 52 -3.08 -5.02 15.94
N LYS A 53 -2.33 -3.93 15.74
CA LYS A 53 -2.74 -2.84 14.85
C LYS A 53 -2.43 -3.09 13.38
N CYS A 54 -1.52 -4.02 13.05
CA CYS A 54 -1.31 -4.44 11.67
C CYS A 54 -2.49 -5.28 11.13
N ALA A 55 -3.07 -6.15 11.96
CA ALA A 55 -4.19 -7.03 11.56
C ALA A 55 -5.36 -6.34 10.84
N PRO A 56 -5.90 -5.18 11.31
CA PRO A 56 -7.00 -4.49 10.62
C PRO A 56 -6.60 -3.83 9.30
N LEU A 57 -5.30 -3.72 8.98
CA LEU A 57 -4.85 -3.19 7.68
C LEU A 57 -4.92 -4.23 6.57
N ILE A 58 -5.08 -5.51 6.91
CA ILE A 58 -5.14 -6.63 5.96
C ILE A 58 -6.61 -7.01 5.74
N SER A 59 -7.03 -7.10 4.48
CA SER A 59 -8.36 -7.54 4.07
C SER A 59 -8.65 -8.95 4.60
N ASP A 60 -9.89 -9.21 4.99
CA ASP A 60 -10.31 -10.57 5.37
C ASP A 60 -10.28 -11.52 4.17
N GLY A 61 -10.38 -11.00 2.95
CA GLY A 61 -10.19 -11.73 1.68
C GLY A 61 -8.78 -11.62 1.11
N TYR A 62 -7.75 -11.44 1.95
CA TYR A 62 -6.37 -11.40 1.49
C TYR A 62 -5.94 -12.73 0.87
N GLU A 63 -5.36 -12.68 -0.32
CA GLU A 63 -4.76 -13.83 -0.99
C GLU A 63 -3.61 -13.37 -1.90
N ASP A 64 -2.40 -13.91 -1.68
CA ASP A 64 -1.23 -13.64 -2.52
C ASP A 64 -0.88 -14.77 -3.48
N THR A 65 0.09 -14.51 -4.36
CA THR A 65 0.54 -15.47 -5.37
C THR A 65 1.21 -16.72 -4.78
N PHE A 66 1.53 -16.71 -3.49
CA PHE A 66 2.13 -17.84 -2.79
C PHE A 66 1.09 -18.65 -2.01
N GLY A 67 -0.20 -18.31 -2.13
CA GLY A 67 -1.29 -18.98 -1.42
C GLY A 67 -1.38 -18.60 0.06
N ASN A 68 -0.75 -17.49 0.49
CA ASN A 68 -0.90 -17.03 1.86
C ASN A 68 -2.24 -16.30 2.03
N ASP A 69 -2.92 -16.65 3.12
CA ASP A 69 -4.07 -15.92 3.63
C ASP A 69 -3.67 -14.90 4.71
N LYS A 70 -4.63 -14.10 5.18
CA LYS A 70 -4.41 -13.11 6.25
C LYS A 70 -3.74 -13.71 7.49
N ALA A 71 -4.16 -14.90 7.92
CA ALA A 71 -3.62 -15.56 9.11
C ALA A 71 -2.14 -15.92 8.93
N SER A 72 -1.78 -16.42 7.75
CA SER A 72 -0.41 -16.79 7.39
C SER A 72 0.50 -15.57 7.34
N VAL A 73 0.04 -14.46 6.76
CA VAL A 73 0.79 -13.18 6.76
C VAL A 73 1.04 -12.67 8.18
N LEU A 74 0.02 -12.70 9.05
CA LEU A 74 0.19 -12.26 10.44
C LEU A 74 1.13 -13.18 11.23
N ARG A 75 1.09 -14.48 10.98
CA ARG A 75 2.03 -15.44 11.58
C ARG A 75 3.46 -15.17 11.13
N PHE A 76 3.67 -14.94 9.84
CA PHE A 76 4.98 -14.60 9.28
C PHE A 76 5.52 -13.29 9.88
N LEU A 77 4.69 -12.24 9.93
CA LEU A 77 5.06 -10.96 10.52
C LEU A 77 5.39 -11.09 12.02
N SER A 78 4.64 -11.92 12.76
CA SER A 78 4.94 -12.21 14.17
C SER A 78 6.28 -12.93 14.34
N GLY A 79 6.63 -13.87 13.45
CA GLY A 79 7.95 -14.51 13.44
C GLY A 79 9.07 -13.50 13.24
N ILE A 80 8.95 -12.65 12.22
CA ILE A 80 9.89 -11.56 11.94
C ILE A 80 10.09 -10.65 13.17
N PHE A 81 9.01 -10.29 13.88
CA PHE A 81 9.11 -9.43 15.06
C PHE A 81 9.81 -10.07 16.26
N LYS A 82 9.83 -11.41 16.32
CA LYS A 82 10.55 -12.19 17.32
C LYS A 82 12.03 -12.36 16.97
N ASP A 83 12.36 -12.45 15.69
CA ASP A 83 13.73 -12.76 15.27
C ASP A 83 14.59 -11.50 15.08
N PHE A 84 13.96 -10.35 14.84
CA PHE A 84 14.64 -9.09 14.52
C PHE A 84 14.13 -7.91 15.36
N LYS A 85 14.93 -6.85 15.46
CA LYS A 85 14.66 -5.60 16.19
C LYS A 85 15.09 -4.36 15.40
N ASP A 86 14.71 -3.19 15.91
CA ASP A 86 15.08 -1.88 15.38
C ASP A 86 14.72 -1.68 13.90
N PHE A 87 13.53 -2.13 13.51
CA PHE A 87 13.04 -1.94 12.14
C PHE A 87 12.92 -0.45 11.81
N LYS A 88 13.55 -0.06 10.70
CA LYS A 88 13.41 1.27 10.10
C LYS A 88 13.21 1.14 8.60
N VAL A 89 12.08 1.61 8.08
CA VAL A 89 11.76 1.54 6.65
C VAL A 89 11.85 2.93 6.05
N ILE A 90 12.74 3.09 5.07
CA ILE A 90 12.90 4.32 4.29
C ILE A 90 12.24 4.12 2.93
N VAL A 91 11.09 4.77 2.72
CA VAL A 91 10.42 4.79 1.42
C VAL A 91 11.19 5.69 0.45
N LYS A 92 11.74 5.11 -0.61
CA LYS A 92 12.43 5.83 -1.67
C LYS A 92 11.46 6.33 -2.74
N LYS A 93 10.45 5.54 -3.06
CA LYS A 93 9.44 5.89 -4.06
C LYS A 93 8.14 5.18 -3.77
N LEU A 94 7.02 5.89 -3.95
CA LEU A 94 5.68 5.34 -3.80
C LEU A 94 4.81 5.79 -4.96
N LYS A 95 4.36 4.83 -5.76
CA LYS A 95 3.37 5.02 -6.82
C LYS A 95 2.07 4.34 -6.39
N VAL A 96 0.97 5.07 -6.46
CA VAL A 96 -0.37 4.57 -6.15
C VAL A 96 -1.26 5.00 -7.30
N LYS A 97 -2.18 4.12 -7.68
CA LYS A 97 -3.28 4.43 -8.59
C LYS A 97 -4.55 3.85 -7.99
N ALA A 98 -5.51 4.71 -7.68
CA ALA A 98 -6.83 4.29 -7.20
C ALA A 98 -7.82 4.29 -8.37
N ASN A 99 -8.72 3.31 -8.36
CA ASN A 99 -9.83 3.22 -9.31
C ASN A 99 -11.08 2.72 -8.58
N GLY A 100 -11.90 3.65 -8.10
CA GLY A 100 -13.12 3.34 -7.36
C GLY A 100 -12.84 2.62 -6.04
N ALA A 101 -13.27 1.37 -5.94
CA ALA A 101 -13.15 0.54 -4.73
C ALA A 101 -11.82 -0.25 -4.64
N GLU A 102 -10.97 -0.15 -5.66
CA GLU A 102 -9.68 -0.84 -5.70
C GLU A 102 -8.55 0.15 -5.92
N ALA A 103 -7.37 -0.17 -5.42
CA ALA A 103 -6.16 0.60 -5.69
C ALA A 103 -4.97 -0.34 -5.83
N ALA A 104 -4.06 -0.01 -6.74
CA ALA A 104 -2.83 -0.75 -6.92
C ALA A 104 -1.64 0.20 -6.83
N GLY A 105 -0.50 -0.31 -6.39
CA GLY A 105 0.66 0.51 -6.24
C GLY A 105 1.95 -0.27 -6.08
N LYS A 106 3.03 0.48 -6.06
CA LYS A 106 4.39 -0.03 -5.90
C LYS A 106 5.14 0.86 -4.92
N VAL A 107 5.81 0.25 -3.96
CA VAL A 107 6.69 0.91 -3.02
C VAL A 107 8.11 0.37 -3.19
N TRP A 108 9.06 1.29 -3.33
CA TRP A 108 10.49 1.00 -3.28
C TRP A 108 11.00 1.52 -1.95
N PHE A 109 11.71 0.67 -1.21
CA PHE A 109 12.14 0.99 0.15
C PHE A 109 13.51 0.42 0.44
N ILE A 110 14.11 0.90 1.52
CA ILE A 110 15.23 0.25 2.20
C ILE A 110 14.76 -0.02 3.63
N CYS A 111 14.82 -1.28 4.06
CA CYS A 111 14.52 -1.68 5.43
C CYS A 111 15.82 -1.93 6.18
N TYR A 112 16.03 -1.22 7.29
CA TYR A 112 17.12 -1.49 8.23
C TYR A 112 16.58 -2.27 9.42
N PHE A 113 17.35 -3.23 9.91
CA PHE A 113 16.98 -4.04 11.06
C PHE A 113 18.23 -4.68 11.69
N ARG A 114 18.09 -5.20 12.91
CA ARG A 114 19.09 -6.03 13.58
C ARG A 114 18.51 -7.38 13.92
N GLN A 115 19.30 -8.44 13.88
CA GLN A 115 18.88 -9.73 14.42
C GLN A 115 18.95 -9.69 15.96
N ILE A 116 18.03 -10.37 16.65
CA ILE A 116 18.12 -10.49 18.11
C ILE A 116 19.38 -11.31 18.45
N GLY A 117 20.18 -10.78 19.38
CA GLY A 117 21.48 -11.36 19.74
C GLY A 117 22.65 -10.85 18.89
N ASP A 118 22.40 -10.02 17.88
CA ASP A 118 23.43 -9.36 17.08
C ASP A 118 23.39 -7.83 17.29
N GLU A 119 24.57 -7.20 17.22
CA GLU A 119 24.75 -5.74 17.23
C GLU A 119 24.84 -5.17 15.81
N LYS A 120 25.09 -6.02 14.82
CA LYS A 120 25.18 -5.68 13.41
C LYS A 120 23.87 -5.11 12.87
N LEU A 121 23.99 -4.03 12.11
CA LEU A 121 22.89 -3.42 11.37
C LEU A 121 22.86 -3.98 9.94
N TYR A 122 21.74 -4.60 9.60
CA TYR A 122 21.44 -5.12 8.27
C TYR A 122 20.56 -4.14 7.51
N TYR A 123 20.62 -4.20 6.18
CA TYR A 123 19.65 -3.52 5.34
C TYR A 123 19.23 -4.37 4.13
N ASP A 124 17.98 -4.21 3.74
CA ASP A 124 17.37 -4.88 2.59
C ASP A 124 16.66 -3.84 1.69
N PRO A 125 17.20 -3.54 0.50
CA PRO A 125 16.51 -2.75 -0.51
C PRO A 125 15.44 -3.61 -1.22
N GLY A 126 14.18 -3.26 -1.00
CA GLY A 126 13.06 -4.01 -1.52
C GLY A 126 12.14 -3.22 -2.45
N LYS A 127 11.38 -3.97 -3.24
CA LYS A 127 10.23 -3.45 -3.98
C LYS A 127 9.02 -4.33 -3.71
N ILE A 128 7.95 -3.72 -3.23
CA ILE A 128 6.66 -4.36 -3.02
C ILE A 128 5.65 -3.80 -4.00
N GLU A 129 4.94 -4.70 -4.67
CA GLU A 129 3.71 -4.40 -5.39
C GLU A 129 2.54 -4.76 -4.48
N PHE A 130 1.52 -3.90 -4.43
CA PHE A 130 0.39 -4.11 -3.53
C PHE A 130 -0.92 -3.79 -4.24
N GLU A 131 -1.97 -4.47 -3.81
CA GLU A 131 -3.35 -4.17 -4.15
C GLU A 131 -4.14 -3.92 -2.86
N PHE A 132 -4.95 -2.88 -2.87
CA PHE A 132 -5.86 -2.51 -1.81
C PHE A 132 -7.29 -2.61 -2.30
N VAL A 133 -8.18 -2.93 -1.37
CA VAL A 133 -9.62 -2.88 -1.53
C VAL A 133 -10.22 -1.96 -0.48
N LYS A 134 -11.27 -1.23 -0.86
CA LYS A 134 -12.04 -0.38 0.04
C LYS A 134 -13.09 -1.22 0.74
N GLU A 135 -12.86 -1.55 2.00
CA GLU A 135 -13.79 -2.29 2.85
C GLU A 135 -14.44 -1.34 3.85
N LEU A 136 -15.77 -1.26 3.81
CA LEU A 136 -16.58 -0.31 4.58
C LEU A 136 -16.17 1.15 4.30
N LYS A 137 -15.23 1.68 5.09
CA LYS A 137 -14.72 3.05 4.98
C LYS A 137 -13.19 3.12 4.87
N ASP A 138 -12.50 2.00 5.01
CA ASP A 138 -11.04 1.97 5.08
C ASP A 138 -10.43 1.17 3.93
N TRP A 139 -9.20 1.53 3.59
CA TRP A 139 -8.41 0.85 2.59
C TRP A 139 -7.62 -0.26 3.25
N ARG A 140 -7.81 -1.50 2.80
CA ARG A 140 -7.13 -2.67 3.32
C ARG A 140 -6.34 -3.37 2.23
N VAL A 141 -5.21 -3.95 2.60
CA VAL A 141 -4.35 -4.72 1.70
C VAL A 141 -5.05 -6.01 1.33
N LYS A 142 -5.31 -6.20 0.05
CA LYS A 142 -5.89 -7.42 -0.53
C LYS A 142 -4.79 -8.38 -0.99
N LYS A 143 -3.66 -7.84 -1.45
CA LYS A 143 -2.57 -8.63 -2.03
C LYS A 143 -1.23 -7.91 -1.92
N ILE A 144 -0.18 -8.66 -1.67
CA ILE A 144 1.21 -8.20 -1.73
C ILE A 144 1.99 -9.12 -2.66
N GLY A 145 2.79 -8.52 -3.54
CA GLY A 145 3.82 -9.19 -4.31
C GLY A 145 5.19 -8.61 -3.93
N TYR A 146 6.13 -9.49 -3.57
CA TYR A 146 7.50 -9.09 -3.29
C TYR A 146 8.38 -9.29 -4.53
N SER A 147 9.18 -8.26 -4.86
CA SER A 147 10.18 -8.31 -5.92
C SER A 147 11.45 -7.61 -5.44
N GLY A 148 12.05 -8.11 -4.35
CA GLY A 148 13.34 -7.61 -3.84
C GLY A 148 14.54 -8.41 -4.33
N SER A 149 15.74 -7.85 -4.13
CA SER A 149 17.01 -8.55 -4.37
C SER A 149 17.26 -9.56 -3.27
N SER A 150 17.68 -10.77 -3.62
CA SER A 150 18.02 -11.86 -2.69
C SER A 150 19.25 -11.59 -1.80
N GLU A 151 19.78 -10.37 -1.76
CA GLU A 151 21.05 -10.03 -1.10
C GLU A 151 20.77 -9.24 0.18
N LEU A 152 20.92 -9.92 1.33
CA LEU A 152 21.06 -9.27 2.63
C LEU A 152 22.41 -8.56 2.67
N LEU A 153 22.40 -7.24 2.69
CA LEU A 153 23.61 -6.44 2.70
C LEU A 153 23.92 -5.96 4.13
N PHE A 154 25.18 -6.08 4.52
CA PHE A 154 25.68 -5.66 5.82
C PHE A 154 26.38 -4.31 5.71
N LEU A 155 26.04 -3.37 6.59
CA LEU A 155 26.83 -2.15 6.76
C LEU A 155 28.00 -2.46 7.69
N GLN A 156 29.24 -2.51 7.16
CA GLN A 156 30.43 -2.45 8.01
C GLN A 156 30.38 -1.14 8.79
N SER A 157 30.19 -1.23 10.11
CA SER A 157 30.40 -0.09 11.00
C SER A 157 31.87 0.31 10.89
N VAL A 158 32.14 1.49 10.33
CA VAL A 158 33.45 2.12 10.50
C VAL A 158 33.54 2.45 12.00
N ALA A 159 34.49 1.80 12.66
CA ALA A 159 34.79 2.00 14.09
C ALA A 159 35.18 3.45 14.38
#